data_AF-A0A6J4MHV1-F1
#
_entry.id   AF-A0A6J4MHV1-F1
#
_cell.length_a   1.000
_cell.length_b   1.000
_cell.length_c   1.000
_cell.angle_alpha   90.00
_cell.angle_beta   90.00
_cell.angle_gamma   90.00
#
_symmetry.space_group_name_H-M   'P 1'
#
loop_
_entity.id
_entity.type
_entity.pdbx_description
1 polymer ?
#
loop_
_entity_poly.entity_id
_entity_poly.type
_entity_poly.pdbx_seq_one_letter_code
_entity_poly.pdbx_strand_id
1 'polypeptide(L)'
;NVTLVVATFLLSILGTFITRSGIISSVHSFAQSPVGTWFGGFLIVSLVATGYLVATRLRDLEAKAELESMVSREAAFLYNNLVLCGIAFSVLWGTLFPIVSEAVKGNKITVGPPFFNSVNVPLGLLLLALTGVGPLIAWRRASASNLRRQFTAPVAMGLALGAALVALGMRDVYAVVAYTLAGFVLGTIVQEFYKGVGARMRMHGENPAAALVRLVARNRRRYGGYVVHLGIVVMFAAFAGLAFKKEFDITLKPGASFAAVDPWGHRWSFTSQGVSEYEQLNRQVQAIGLAATRDGRPAGIVTSEKRQHVDGQGNPTFEPSTEVGIMGSLRQDVYVVLSGVSAGEAAEVRITFNPLVEWVWYGGMIMALGGLIVMWPQAERARKQSGYVAELRPAPAAERDELAEVLL
;
A
#
# COMPACT_ATOMS: atom_id res chain seq x y z
N ASN A 1 -10.37 -9.93 -15.98
CA ASN A 1 -10.38 -8.46 -15.70
C ASN A 1 -11.75 -7.94 -15.31
N VAL A 2 -12.81 -8.10 -16.11
CA VAL A 2 -14.15 -7.59 -15.77
C VAL A 2 -14.65 -8.07 -14.41
N THR A 3 -14.49 -9.36 -14.11
CA THR A 3 -14.87 -9.92 -12.78
C THR A 3 -14.12 -9.25 -11.63
N LEU A 4 -12.85 -8.88 -11.80
CA LEU A 4 -12.08 -8.18 -10.76
C LEU A 4 -12.56 -6.74 -10.57
N VAL A 5 -12.96 -6.06 -11.65
CA VAL A 5 -13.57 -4.72 -11.58
C VAL A 5 -14.90 -4.78 -10.83
N VAL A 6 -15.76 -5.73 -11.20
CA VAL A 6 -17.04 -5.97 -10.51
C VAL A 6 -16.82 -6.31 -9.05
N ALA A 7 -15.90 -7.23 -8.74
CA ALA A 7 -15.57 -7.58 -7.36
C ALA A 7 -15.07 -6.37 -6.57
N THR A 8 -14.20 -5.54 -7.14
CA THR A 8 -13.70 -4.32 -6.48
C THR A 8 -14.84 -3.36 -6.16
N PHE A 9 -15.75 -3.14 -7.11
CA PHE A 9 -16.94 -2.31 -6.89
C PHE A 9 -17.82 -2.88 -5.76
N LEU A 10 -18.17 -4.16 -5.81
CA LEU A 10 -19.00 -4.81 -4.79
C LEU A 10 -18.33 -4.80 -3.40
N LEU A 11 -17.02 -5.05 -3.33
CA LEU A 11 -16.27 -5.01 -2.07
C LEU A 11 -16.22 -3.61 -1.46
N SER A 12 -16.19 -2.55 -2.28
CA SER A 12 -16.27 -1.17 -1.79
C SER A 12 -17.63 -0.85 -1.15
N ILE A 13 -18.72 -1.35 -1.74
CA ILE A 13 -20.07 -1.21 -1.19
C ILE A 13 -20.20 -2.06 0.07
N LEU A 14 -19.67 -3.28 0.08
CA LEU A 14 -19.66 -4.16 1.24
C LEU A 14 -18.93 -3.52 2.43
N GLY A 15 -17.75 -2.89 2.22
CA GLY A 15 -17.05 -2.17 3.28
C GLY A 15 -17.88 -1.02 3.87
N THR A 16 -18.59 -0.28 3.01
CA THR A 16 -19.51 0.79 3.43
C THR A 16 -20.71 0.24 4.22
N PHE A 17 -21.28 -0.88 3.76
CA PHE A 17 -22.36 -1.57 4.44
C PHE A 17 -21.95 -2.03 5.85
N ILE A 18 -20.80 -2.70 5.97
CA ILE A 18 -20.30 -3.21 7.26
C ILE A 18 -20.09 -2.08 8.26
N THR A 19 -19.51 -0.96 7.82
CA THR A 19 -19.20 0.18 8.71
C THR A 19 -20.43 0.99 9.14
N ARG A 20 -21.56 0.88 8.41
CA ARG A 20 -22.80 1.65 8.69
C ARG A 20 -23.95 0.81 9.25
N SER A 21 -23.92 -0.50 9.08
CA SER A 21 -24.99 -1.42 9.50
C SER A 21 -24.96 -1.76 10.99
N GLY A 22 -23.82 -1.57 11.67
CA GLY A 22 -23.65 -1.99 13.07
C GLY A 22 -23.53 -3.50 13.28
N ILE A 23 -23.50 -4.29 12.19
CA ILE A 23 -23.34 -5.75 12.24
C ILE A 23 -21.98 -6.15 12.84
N ILE A 24 -20.94 -5.35 12.58
CA ILE A 24 -19.63 -5.49 13.21
C ILE A 24 -19.37 -4.27 14.10
N SER A 25 -19.04 -4.51 15.37
CA SER A 25 -18.44 -3.51 16.24
C SER A 25 -17.02 -3.25 15.75
N SER A 26 -16.80 -2.12 15.09
CA SER A 26 -15.50 -1.73 14.53
C SER A 26 -15.06 -0.40 15.12
N VAL A 27 -13.78 -0.27 15.41
CA VAL A 27 -13.18 1.04 15.79
C VAL A 27 -13.31 2.08 14.66
N HIS A 28 -13.64 1.64 13.45
CA HIS A 28 -13.92 2.48 12.29
C HIS A 28 -15.40 2.49 11.88
N SER A 29 -16.32 1.91 12.67
CA SER A 29 -17.76 2.05 12.41
C SER A 29 -18.21 3.42 12.87
N PHE A 30 -18.40 4.33 11.92
CA PHE A 30 -19.00 5.64 12.17
C PHE A 30 -20.51 5.48 12.28
N ALA A 31 -21.07 5.68 13.47
CA ALA A 31 -22.51 5.79 13.79
C ALA A 31 -23.43 4.75 13.10
N GLN A 32 -24.09 3.91 13.89
CA GLN A 32 -25.21 3.10 13.39
C GLN A 32 -26.23 4.03 12.73
N SER A 33 -26.48 3.81 11.44
CA SER A 33 -27.33 4.70 10.64
C SER A 33 -28.44 3.90 9.96
N PRO A 34 -29.66 4.47 9.84
CA PRO A 34 -30.73 3.89 9.02
C PRO A 34 -30.31 3.64 7.56
N VAL A 35 -29.23 4.28 7.09
CA VAL A 35 -28.71 4.13 5.72
C VAL A 35 -28.05 2.76 5.49
N GLY A 36 -27.64 2.04 6.54
CA GLY A 36 -26.98 0.74 6.42
C GLY A 36 -27.81 -0.28 5.60
N THR A 37 -29.13 -0.33 5.80
CA THR A 37 -30.02 -1.23 5.05
C THR A 37 -30.10 -0.89 3.56
N TRP A 38 -30.04 0.39 3.21
CA TRP A 38 -29.99 0.84 1.81
C TRP A 38 -28.73 0.38 1.10
N PHE A 39 -27.57 0.44 1.76
CA PHE A 39 -26.33 -0.11 1.21
C PHE A 39 -26.41 -1.64 1.05
N GLY A 40 -27.06 -2.34 1.98
CA GLY A 40 -27.31 -3.78 1.87
C GLY A 40 -28.19 -4.13 0.66
N GLY A 41 -29.32 -3.43 0.50
CA GLY A 41 -30.20 -3.59 -0.67
C GLY A 41 -29.50 -3.27 -1.99
N PHE A 42 -28.76 -2.14 -2.03
CA PHE A 42 -27.98 -1.76 -3.20
C PHE A 42 -26.88 -2.78 -3.54
N LEU A 43 -26.22 -3.36 -2.52
CA LEU A 43 -25.24 -4.43 -2.71
C LEU A 43 -25.87 -5.67 -3.34
N ILE A 44 -27.05 -6.10 -2.86
CA ILE A 44 -27.77 -7.26 -3.41
C ILE A 44 -28.17 -7.00 -4.87
N VAL A 45 -28.80 -5.86 -5.15
CA VAL A 45 -29.19 -5.48 -6.51
C VAL A 45 -27.98 -5.41 -7.43
N SER A 46 -26.90 -4.76 -6.99
CA SER A 46 -25.66 -4.65 -7.76
C SER A 46 -25.02 -6.02 -8.02
N LEU A 47 -25.00 -6.90 -7.02
CA LEU A 47 -24.47 -8.26 -7.13
C LEU A 47 -25.27 -9.08 -8.15
N VAL A 48 -26.60 -9.05 -8.08
CA VAL A 48 -27.46 -9.79 -9.01
C VAL A 48 -27.33 -9.23 -10.43
N ALA A 49 -27.41 -7.91 -10.61
CA ALA A 49 -27.32 -7.27 -11.91
C ALA A 49 -25.96 -7.51 -12.58
N THR A 50 -24.86 -7.30 -11.85
CA THR A 50 -23.51 -7.51 -12.39
C THR A 50 -23.22 -9.00 -12.60
N GLY A 51 -23.69 -9.89 -11.72
CA GLY A 51 -23.59 -11.33 -11.88
C GLY A 51 -24.32 -11.83 -13.13
N TYR A 52 -25.55 -11.36 -13.37
CA TYR A 52 -26.32 -11.65 -14.57
C TYR A 52 -25.60 -11.16 -15.85
N LEU A 53 -25.12 -9.93 -15.85
CA LEU A 53 -24.41 -9.35 -16.99
C LEU A 53 -23.12 -10.11 -17.30
N VAL A 54 -22.32 -10.45 -16.28
CA VAL A 54 -21.10 -11.24 -16.48
C VAL A 54 -21.43 -12.61 -17.01
N ALA A 55 -22.39 -13.33 -16.39
CA ALA A 55 -22.76 -14.69 -16.79
C ALA A 55 -23.28 -14.76 -18.23
N THR A 56 -24.12 -13.82 -18.65
CA THR A 56 -24.67 -13.78 -20.01
C THR A 56 -23.65 -13.35 -21.07
N ARG A 57 -22.59 -12.64 -20.67
CA ARG A 57 -21.54 -12.12 -21.56
C ARG A 57 -20.23 -12.90 -21.47
N LEU A 58 -20.19 -14.05 -20.78
CA LEU A 58 -18.96 -14.83 -20.59
C LEU A 58 -18.23 -15.13 -21.91
N ARG A 59 -18.97 -15.49 -22.97
CA ARG A 59 -18.40 -15.78 -24.30
C ARG A 59 -17.78 -14.54 -24.96
N ASP A 60 -18.37 -13.37 -24.75
CA ASP A 60 -17.84 -12.09 -25.26
C ASP A 60 -16.56 -11.66 -24.51
N LEU A 61 -16.33 -12.21 -23.31
CA LEU A 61 -15.22 -11.88 -22.41
C LEU A 61 -14.05 -12.87 -22.51
N GLU A 62 -14.15 -13.90 -23.35
CA GLU A 62 -13.12 -14.93 -23.49
C GLU A 62 -11.85 -14.34 -24.12
N ALA A 63 -10.71 -14.58 -23.46
CA ALA A 63 -9.43 -14.06 -23.93
C ALA A 63 -8.94 -14.89 -25.12
N LYS A 64 -8.55 -14.21 -26.21
CA LYS A 64 -7.96 -14.86 -27.38
C LYS A 64 -6.49 -15.29 -27.19
N ALA A 65 -5.87 -14.92 -26.08
CA ALA A 65 -4.44 -15.13 -25.83
C ALA A 65 -4.24 -16.12 -24.68
N GLU A 66 -3.43 -17.14 -24.92
CA GLU A 66 -3.03 -18.15 -23.93
C GLU A 66 -1.66 -17.83 -23.32
N LEU A 67 -1.42 -18.35 -22.12
CA LEU A 67 -0.11 -18.23 -21.47
C LEU A 67 0.91 -19.15 -22.15
N GLU A 68 1.81 -18.58 -22.95
CA GLU A 68 2.86 -19.34 -23.65
C GLU A 68 3.95 -19.90 -22.71
N SER A 69 4.12 -19.35 -21.50
CA SER A 69 5.13 -19.77 -20.53
C SER A 69 4.81 -19.35 -19.10
N MET A 70 5.15 -20.21 -18.13
CA MET A 70 5.08 -19.90 -16.68
C MET A 70 6.19 -18.95 -16.21
N VAL A 71 7.20 -18.69 -17.05
CA VAL A 71 8.31 -17.77 -16.80
C VAL A 71 8.33 -16.71 -17.90
N SER A 72 7.35 -15.81 -17.82
CA SER A 72 7.20 -14.67 -18.73
C SER A 72 6.69 -13.44 -17.97
N ARG A 73 6.64 -12.29 -18.66
CA ARG A 73 6.08 -11.08 -18.07
C ARG A 73 4.56 -11.21 -17.86
N GLU A 74 3.88 -11.91 -18.75
CA GLU A 74 2.46 -12.24 -18.65
C GLU A 74 2.17 -13.12 -17.43
N ALA A 75 3.00 -14.14 -17.19
CA ALA A 75 2.91 -14.95 -15.99
C ALA A 75 3.17 -14.12 -14.72
N ALA A 76 4.15 -13.19 -14.75
CA ALA A 76 4.38 -12.28 -13.63
C ALA A 76 3.17 -11.39 -13.32
N PHE A 77 2.44 -10.92 -14.34
CA PHE A 77 1.17 -10.21 -14.15
C PHE A 77 0.09 -11.10 -13.53
N LEU A 78 -0.02 -12.36 -13.96
CA LEU A 78 -0.96 -13.32 -13.36
C LEU A 78 -0.63 -13.57 -11.89
N TYR A 79 0.63 -13.85 -11.56
CA TYR A 79 1.06 -14.08 -10.17
C TYR A 79 0.83 -12.84 -9.31
N ASN A 80 1.13 -11.64 -9.81
CA ASN A 80 0.83 -10.39 -9.11
C ASN A 80 -0.66 -10.28 -8.75
N ASN A 81 -1.54 -10.51 -9.72
CA ASN A 81 -2.98 -10.46 -9.50
C ASN A 81 -3.46 -11.56 -8.56
N LEU A 82 -2.91 -12.77 -8.66
CA LEU A 82 -3.23 -13.87 -7.73
C LEU A 82 -2.88 -13.52 -6.29
N VAL A 83 -1.70 -12.93 -6.06
CA VAL A 83 -1.27 -12.51 -4.72
C VAL A 83 -2.14 -11.38 -4.18
N LEU A 84 -2.47 -10.37 -5.01
CA LEU A 84 -3.41 -9.32 -4.62
C LEU A 84 -4.80 -9.86 -4.28
N CYS A 85 -5.31 -10.82 -5.06
CA CYS A 85 -6.56 -11.51 -4.76
C CYS A 85 -6.46 -12.32 -3.45
N GLY A 86 -5.32 -12.95 -3.18
CA GLY A 86 -5.06 -13.67 -1.93
C GLY A 86 -5.09 -12.74 -0.71
N ILE A 87 -4.44 -11.58 -0.81
CA ILE A 87 -4.48 -10.55 0.23
C ILE A 87 -5.91 -10.05 0.43
N ALA A 88 -6.61 -9.71 -0.67
CA ALA A 88 -8.00 -9.26 -0.62
C ALA A 88 -8.91 -10.30 0.04
N PHE A 89 -8.75 -11.59 -0.31
CA PHE A 89 -9.48 -12.69 0.31
C PHE A 89 -9.15 -12.83 1.80
N SER A 90 -7.88 -12.77 2.20
CA SER A 90 -7.48 -12.83 3.60
C SER A 90 -8.12 -11.71 4.42
N VAL A 91 -8.09 -10.47 3.90
CA VAL A 91 -8.71 -9.31 4.56
C VAL A 91 -10.22 -9.46 4.63
N LEU A 92 -10.87 -9.85 3.53
CA LEU A 92 -12.30 -10.08 3.48
C LEU A 92 -12.73 -11.16 4.48
N TRP A 93 -12.04 -12.30 4.47
CA TRP A 93 -12.32 -13.41 5.38
C TRP A 93 -12.12 -13.01 6.83
N GLY A 94 -10.98 -12.41 7.18
CA GLY A 94 -10.72 -11.96 8.55
C GLY A 94 -11.73 -10.93 9.04
N THR A 95 -12.25 -10.09 8.14
CA THR A 95 -13.28 -9.09 8.47
C THR A 95 -14.66 -9.73 8.66
N LEU A 96 -15.05 -10.69 7.82
CA LEU A 96 -16.37 -11.34 7.87
C LEU A 96 -16.45 -12.48 8.89
N PHE A 97 -15.31 -13.05 9.30
CA PHE A 97 -15.26 -14.23 10.15
C PHE A 97 -15.99 -14.05 11.50
N PRO A 98 -15.90 -12.91 12.22
CA PRO A 98 -16.68 -12.70 13.44
C PRO A 98 -18.19 -12.86 13.20
N ILE A 99 -18.72 -12.31 12.10
CA ILE A 99 -20.15 -12.44 11.73
C ILE A 99 -20.52 -13.91 11.49
N VAL A 100 -19.70 -14.61 10.70
CA VAL A 100 -19.93 -16.02 10.37
C VAL A 100 -19.87 -16.89 11.63
N SER A 101 -18.91 -16.62 12.52
CA SER A 101 -18.76 -17.36 13.78
C SER A 101 -19.96 -17.17 14.71
N GLU A 102 -20.49 -15.94 14.80
CA GLU A 102 -21.70 -15.66 15.58
C GLU A 102 -22.92 -16.37 15.00
N ALA A 103 -23.11 -16.30 13.68
CA ALA A 103 -24.24 -16.92 13.01
C ALA A 103 -24.26 -18.46 13.14
N VAL A 104 -23.09 -19.11 13.16
CA VAL A 104 -22.97 -20.58 13.18
C VAL A 104 -22.80 -21.14 14.59
N LYS A 105 -22.01 -20.49 15.45
CA LYS A 105 -21.64 -21.00 16.79
C LYS A 105 -22.28 -20.22 17.95
N GLY A 106 -22.95 -19.10 17.66
CA GLY A 106 -23.55 -18.24 18.69
C GLY A 106 -22.56 -17.38 19.47
N ASN A 107 -21.27 -17.37 19.11
CA ASN A 107 -20.25 -16.53 19.74
C ASN A 107 -19.36 -15.82 18.72
N LYS A 108 -18.98 -14.57 19.00
CA LYS A 108 -18.09 -13.77 18.17
C LYS A 108 -16.64 -14.15 18.42
N ILE A 109 -15.95 -14.68 17.42
CA ILE A 109 -14.50 -14.89 17.46
C ILE A 109 -13.83 -13.64 16.89
N THR A 110 -13.05 -12.93 17.71
CA THR A 110 -12.30 -11.75 17.27
C THR A 110 -11.05 -12.15 16.49
N VAL A 111 -10.91 -11.59 15.28
CA VAL A 111 -9.73 -11.76 14.43
C VAL A 111 -8.86 -10.52 14.54
N GLY A 112 -7.71 -10.66 15.20
CA GLY A 112 -6.78 -9.55 15.45
C GLY A 112 -5.57 -9.52 14.50
N PRO A 113 -4.64 -8.56 14.72
CA PRO A 113 -3.40 -8.43 13.95
C PRO A 113 -2.59 -9.72 13.73
N PRO A 114 -2.50 -10.67 14.68
CA PRO A 114 -1.73 -11.90 14.46
C PRO A 114 -2.18 -12.72 13.23
N PHE A 115 -3.49 -12.79 12.95
CA PHE A 115 -4.02 -13.48 11.77
C PHE A 115 -3.63 -12.74 10.48
N PHE A 116 -3.84 -11.43 10.43
CA PHE A 116 -3.52 -10.64 9.25
C PHE A 116 -2.02 -10.65 8.97
N ASN A 117 -1.19 -10.54 9.99
CA ASN A 117 0.26 -10.55 9.83
C ASN A 117 0.78 -11.91 9.35
N SER A 118 0.25 -13.02 9.87
CA SER A 118 0.71 -14.36 9.47
C SER A 118 0.39 -14.69 8.00
N VAL A 119 -0.67 -14.12 7.44
CA VAL A 119 -1.07 -14.34 6.04
C VAL A 119 -0.54 -13.25 5.11
N ASN A 120 -0.74 -11.97 5.45
CA ASN A 120 -0.46 -10.86 4.55
C ASN A 120 1.01 -10.43 4.52
N VAL A 121 1.80 -10.65 5.59
CA VAL A 121 3.24 -10.34 5.53
C VAL A 121 3.95 -11.22 4.49
N PRO A 122 3.79 -12.56 4.49
CA PRO A 122 4.36 -13.40 3.43
C PRO A 122 3.90 -13.02 2.02
N LEU A 123 2.61 -12.74 1.83
CA LEU A 123 2.07 -12.33 0.54
C LEU A 123 2.60 -10.95 0.10
N GLY A 124 2.76 -10.01 1.03
CA GLY A 124 3.37 -8.72 0.79
C GLY A 124 4.85 -8.83 0.38
N LEU A 125 5.61 -9.70 1.04
CA LEU A 125 7.00 -9.99 0.66
C LEU A 125 7.07 -10.62 -0.73
N LEU A 126 6.12 -11.49 -1.09
CA LEU A 126 6.02 -12.04 -2.44
C LEU A 126 5.71 -10.95 -3.47
N LEU A 127 4.83 -9.99 -3.18
CA LEU A 127 4.60 -8.82 -4.05
C LEU A 127 5.87 -7.97 -4.22
N LEU A 128 6.61 -7.74 -3.13
CA LEU A 128 7.87 -7.00 -3.19
C LEU A 128 8.90 -7.73 -4.08
N ALA A 129 9.00 -9.05 -3.98
CA ALA A 129 9.84 -9.85 -4.87
C ALA A 129 9.40 -9.72 -6.35
N LEU A 130 8.10 -9.85 -6.63
CA LEU A 130 7.54 -9.70 -7.98
C LEU A 130 7.80 -8.30 -8.58
N THR A 131 7.83 -7.26 -7.73
CA THR A 131 8.16 -5.88 -8.11
C THR A 131 9.55 -5.75 -8.73
N GLY A 132 10.52 -6.54 -8.24
CA GLY A 132 11.88 -6.59 -8.77
C GLY A 132 12.06 -7.59 -9.92
N VAL A 133 11.28 -8.67 -9.94
CA VAL A 133 11.33 -9.71 -10.99
C VAL A 133 10.74 -9.20 -12.31
N GLY A 134 9.57 -8.57 -12.28
CA GLY A 134 8.82 -8.17 -13.47
C GLY A 134 9.62 -7.32 -14.48
N PRO A 135 10.37 -6.29 -14.04
CA PRO A 135 11.21 -5.48 -14.93
C PRO A 135 12.31 -6.27 -15.67
N LEU A 136 12.85 -7.31 -15.05
CA LEU A 136 14.01 -8.07 -15.56
C LEU A 136 13.61 -9.18 -16.53
N ILE A 137 12.36 -9.67 -16.47
CA ILE A 137 11.86 -10.73 -17.36
C ILE A 137 11.41 -10.13 -18.70
N ALA A 138 11.82 -10.77 -19.80
CA ALA A 138 11.45 -10.40 -21.16
C ALA A 138 10.05 -10.93 -21.56
N TRP A 139 9.41 -10.28 -22.54
CA TRP A 139 8.05 -10.57 -23.02
C TRP A 139 7.90 -11.93 -23.74
N ARG A 140 8.98 -12.61 -24.13
CA ARG A 140 8.93 -13.98 -24.69
C ARG A 140 10.15 -14.79 -24.25
N ARG A 141 9.91 -16.05 -23.84
CA ARG A 141 10.86 -17.05 -23.28
C ARG A 141 12.25 -16.50 -22.95
N ALA A 142 12.50 -16.25 -21.67
CA ALA A 142 13.82 -15.85 -21.22
C ALA A 142 14.79 -17.05 -21.26
N SER A 143 15.93 -16.92 -21.95
CA SER A 143 17.00 -17.92 -21.88
C SER A 143 17.66 -17.89 -20.49
N ALA A 144 18.06 -19.06 -19.98
CA ALA A 144 18.68 -19.18 -18.65
C ALA A 144 19.94 -18.30 -18.49
N SER A 145 20.74 -18.17 -19.55
CA SER A 145 21.93 -17.30 -19.57
C SER A 145 21.57 -15.82 -19.41
N ASN A 146 20.52 -15.35 -20.10
CA ASN A 146 20.07 -13.97 -19.97
C ASN A 146 19.46 -13.71 -18.58
N LEU A 147 18.66 -14.64 -18.04
CA LEU A 147 18.15 -14.55 -16.67
C LEU A 147 19.30 -14.42 -15.67
N ARG A 148 20.30 -15.32 -15.72
CA ARG A 148 21.46 -15.24 -14.82
C ARG A 148 22.11 -13.85 -14.90
N ARG A 149 22.41 -13.37 -16.11
CA ARG A 149 23.06 -12.06 -16.30
C ARG A 149 22.22 -10.87 -15.79
N GLN A 150 20.90 -10.91 -15.92
CA GLN A 150 20.02 -9.82 -15.48
C GLN A 150 19.80 -9.80 -13.96
N PHE A 151 19.78 -10.97 -13.33
CA PHE A 151 19.48 -11.12 -11.89
C PHE A 151 20.73 -11.12 -11.00
N THR A 152 21.92 -11.45 -11.51
CA THR A 152 23.14 -11.59 -10.69
C THR A 152 23.40 -10.36 -9.82
N ALA A 153 23.47 -9.17 -10.41
CA ALA A 153 23.80 -7.95 -9.65
C ALA A 153 22.69 -7.54 -8.65
N PRO A 154 21.39 -7.48 -9.04
CA PRO A 154 20.32 -7.21 -8.09
C PRO A 154 20.25 -8.20 -6.92
N VAL A 155 20.36 -9.51 -7.20
CA VAL A 155 20.32 -10.55 -6.16
C VAL A 155 21.52 -10.43 -5.24
N ALA A 156 22.73 -10.23 -5.78
CA ALA A 156 23.92 -10.02 -4.97
C ALA A 156 23.79 -8.80 -4.06
N MET A 157 23.20 -7.70 -4.54
CA MET A 157 22.98 -6.50 -3.72
C MET A 157 21.97 -6.76 -2.60
N GLY A 158 20.86 -7.45 -2.89
CA GLY A 158 19.89 -7.84 -1.88
C GLY A 158 20.49 -8.74 -0.81
N LEU A 159 21.20 -9.80 -1.22
CA LEU A 159 21.86 -10.74 -0.30
C LEU A 159 22.96 -10.05 0.53
N ALA A 160 23.75 -9.16 -0.08
CA ALA A 160 24.76 -8.39 0.65
C ALA A 160 24.14 -7.50 1.71
N LEU A 161 23.04 -6.81 1.40
CA LEU A 161 22.30 -5.99 2.36
C LEU A 161 21.73 -6.86 3.50
N GLY A 162 21.08 -7.98 3.18
CA GLY A 162 20.56 -8.92 4.18
C GLY A 162 21.65 -9.47 5.10
N ALA A 163 22.76 -9.94 4.53
CA ALA A 163 23.90 -10.46 5.28
C ALA A 163 24.53 -9.38 6.17
N ALA A 164 24.68 -8.15 5.68
CA ALA A 164 25.17 -7.04 6.47
C ALA A 164 24.25 -6.73 7.67
N LEU A 165 22.93 -6.70 7.47
CA LEU A 165 21.98 -6.45 8.56
C LEU A 165 22.00 -7.57 9.62
N VAL A 166 22.10 -8.83 9.20
CA VAL A 166 22.26 -9.96 10.12
C VAL A 166 23.58 -9.87 10.90
N ALA A 167 24.68 -9.49 10.24
CA ALA A 167 25.97 -9.27 10.88
C ALA A 167 25.93 -8.10 11.89
N LEU A 168 25.14 -7.06 11.61
CA LEU A 168 24.87 -5.95 12.52
C LEU A 168 23.89 -6.30 13.65
N GLY A 169 23.43 -7.54 13.74
CA GLY A 169 22.63 -8.06 14.85
C GLY A 169 21.12 -8.07 14.61
N MET A 170 20.64 -7.80 13.40
CA MET A 170 19.21 -7.94 13.08
C MET A 170 18.81 -9.43 13.10
N ARG A 171 17.83 -9.78 13.92
CA ARG A 171 17.38 -11.18 14.11
C ARG A 171 15.96 -11.47 13.66
N ASP A 172 15.12 -10.45 13.48
CA ASP A 172 13.75 -10.66 13.01
C ASP A 172 13.76 -11.14 11.54
N VAL A 173 13.18 -12.31 11.31
CA VAL A 173 13.22 -12.99 10.00
C VAL A 173 12.48 -12.19 8.93
N TYR A 174 11.30 -11.65 9.25
CA TYR A 174 10.51 -10.90 8.29
C TYR A 174 11.18 -9.58 7.94
N ALA A 175 11.78 -8.89 8.91
CA ALA A 175 12.56 -7.67 8.66
C ALA A 175 13.77 -7.96 7.76
N VAL A 176 14.56 -9.00 8.05
CA VAL A 176 15.73 -9.38 7.23
C VAL A 176 15.31 -9.72 5.80
N VAL A 177 14.24 -10.50 5.62
CA VAL A 177 13.72 -10.83 4.28
C VAL A 177 13.21 -9.59 3.58
N ALA A 178 12.46 -8.71 4.27
CA ALA A 178 11.95 -7.46 3.71
C ALA A 178 13.10 -6.57 3.20
N TYR A 179 14.14 -6.34 4.00
CA TYR A 179 15.29 -5.54 3.59
C TYR A 179 16.13 -6.21 2.48
N THR A 180 16.27 -7.53 2.51
CA THR A 180 16.94 -8.29 1.44
C THR A 180 16.22 -8.10 0.10
N LEU A 181 14.88 -8.23 0.10
CA LEU A 181 14.06 -8.03 -1.08
C LEU A 181 14.03 -6.56 -1.51
N ALA A 182 13.95 -5.62 -0.57
CA ALA A 182 14.08 -4.19 -0.83
C ALA A 182 15.40 -3.85 -1.53
N GLY A 183 16.51 -4.44 -1.07
CA GLY A 183 17.81 -4.37 -1.72
C GLY A 183 17.78 -4.95 -3.13
N PHE A 184 17.20 -6.14 -3.32
CA PHE A 184 17.04 -6.73 -4.65
C PHE A 184 16.26 -5.82 -5.62
N VAL A 185 15.11 -5.28 -5.20
CA VAL A 185 14.28 -4.39 -6.02
C VAL A 185 15.00 -3.08 -6.32
N LEU A 186 15.66 -2.49 -5.32
CA LEU A 186 16.49 -1.29 -5.50
C LEU A 186 17.60 -1.56 -6.52
N GLY A 187 18.21 -2.74 -6.48
CA GLY A 187 19.28 -3.14 -7.40
C GLY A 187 18.77 -3.27 -8.82
N THR A 188 17.59 -3.84 -8.99
CA THR A 188 16.89 -3.86 -10.27
C THR A 188 16.64 -2.44 -10.80
N ILE A 189 16.10 -1.54 -9.97
CA ILE A 189 15.82 -0.15 -10.36
C ILE A 189 17.11 0.55 -10.79
N VAL A 190 18.16 0.52 -9.94
CA VAL A 190 19.46 1.12 -10.23
C VAL A 190 20.06 0.56 -11.52
N GLN A 191 19.98 -0.76 -11.72
CA GLN A 191 20.46 -1.42 -12.93
C GLN A 191 19.74 -0.91 -14.19
N GLU A 192 18.42 -0.74 -14.15
CA GLU A 192 17.61 -0.27 -15.28
C GLU A 192 17.89 1.20 -15.64
N PHE A 193 18.10 2.05 -14.63
CA PHE A 193 18.54 3.43 -14.86
C PHE A 193 19.97 3.47 -15.41
N TYR A 194 20.90 2.74 -14.82
CA TYR A 194 22.30 2.70 -15.24
C TYR A 194 22.46 2.23 -16.70
N LYS A 195 21.83 1.10 -17.05
CA LYS A 195 21.85 0.56 -18.42
C LYS A 195 21.18 1.54 -19.41
N GLY A 196 20.06 2.14 -19.02
CA GLY A 196 19.33 3.10 -19.88
C GLY A 196 20.12 4.36 -20.16
N VAL A 197 20.74 4.95 -19.13
CA VAL A 197 21.60 6.15 -19.26
C VAL A 197 22.84 5.82 -20.09
N GLY A 198 23.54 4.73 -19.77
CA GLY A 198 24.74 4.32 -20.50
C GLY A 198 24.50 4.04 -21.99
N ALA A 199 23.35 3.45 -22.34
CA ALA A 199 22.97 3.26 -23.73
C ALA A 199 22.78 4.58 -24.47
N ARG A 200 22.11 5.58 -23.84
CA ARG A 200 21.94 6.91 -24.44
C ARG A 200 23.27 7.64 -24.62
N MET A 201 24.15 7.59 -23.62
CA MET A 201 25.48 8.22 -23.71
C MET A 201 26.27 7.67 -24.90
N ARG A 202 26.26 6.33 -25.11
CA ARG A 202 26.97 5.69 -26.23
C ARG A 202 26.34 5.98 -27.60
N MET A 203 25.02 6.03 -27.68
CA MET A 203 24.31 6.22 -28.96
C MET A 203 24.23 7.68 -29.40
N HIS A 204 24.21 8.62 -28.46
CA HIS A 204 23.93 10.04 -28.73
C HIS A 204 25.02 11.00 -28.25
N GLY A 205 26.10 10.51 -27.63
CA GLY A 205 27.19 11.35 -27.11
C GLY A 205 26.73 12.31 -25.99
N GLU A 206 25.60 12.03 -25.35
CA GLU A 206 25.02 12.88 -24.32
C GLU A 206 25.81 12.78 -23.01
N ASN A 207 25.87 13.87 -22.22
CA ASN A 207 26.36 13.80 -20.85
C ASN A 207 25.37 13.04 -19.93
N PRO A 208 25.82 12.54 -18.76
CA PRO A 208 24.98 11.68 -17.90
C PRO A 208 23.65 12.33 -17.46
N ALA A 209 23.68 13.61 -17.10
CA ALA A 209 22.49 14.32 -16.62
C ALA A 209 21.45 14.52 -17.73
N ALA A 210 21.89 14.96 -18.92
CA ALA A 210 21.05 15.09 -20.09
C ALA A 210 20.49 13.74 -20.55
N ALA A 211 21.31 12.69 -20.52
CA ALA A 211 20.90 11.33 -20.83
C ALA A 211 19.80 10.83 -19.87
N LEU A 212 19.93 11.07 -18.56
CA LEU A 212 18.91 10.72 -17.56
C LEU A 212 17.59 11.44 -17.80
N VAL A 213 17.60 12.76 -17.94
CA VAL A 213 16.38 13.55 -18.14
C VAL A 213 15.68 13.13 -19.44
N ARG A 214 16.43 12.97 -20.54
CA ARG A 214 15.88 12.56 -21.84
C ARG A 214 15.43 11.09 -21.84
N LEU A 215 16.03 10.23 -21.03
CA LEU A 215 15.60 8.84 -20.85
C LEU A 215 14.22 8.78 -20.17
N VAL A 216 14.06 9.51 -19.06
CA VAL A 216 12.79 9.60 -18.32
C VAL A 216 11.71 10.25 -19.18
N ALA A 217 12.00 11.40 -19.80
CA ALA A 217 11.03 12.12 -20.63
C ALA A 217 10.51 11.28 -21.81
N ARG A 218 11.40 10.51 -22.47
CA ARG A 218 11.04 9.68 -23.63
C ARG A 218 10.30 8.40 -23.23
N ASN A 219 10.57 7.85 -22.05
CA ASN A 219 10.06 6.56 -21.58
C ASN A 219 9.33 6.67 -20.24
N ARG A 220 8.52 7.73 -20.09
CA ARG A 220 7.96 8.14 -18.80
C ARG A 220 7.12 7.07 -18.09
N ARG A 221 6.37 6.25 -18.84
CA ARG A 221 5.58 5.15 -18.26
C ARG A 221 6.49 4.12 -17.57
N ARG A 222 7.61 3.79 -18.20
CA ARG A 222 8.57 2.80 -17.68
C ARG A 222 9.34 3.36 -16.49
N TYR A 223 9.97 4.53 -16.65
CA TYR A 223 10.83 5.10 -15.60
C TYR A 223 10.03 5.75 -14.47
N GLY A 224 8.85 6.31 -14.74
CA GLY A 224 7.90 6.70 -13.72
C GLY A 224 7.39 5.50 -12.91
N GLY A 225 7.14 4.36 -13.57
CA GLY A 225 6.86 3.09 -12.88
C GLY A 225 7.99 2.63 -11.96
N TYR A 226 9.26 2.80 -12.36
CA TYR A 226 10.40 2.52 -11.47
C TYR A 226 10.49 3.47 -10.28
N VAL A 227 10.10 4.75 -10.44
CA VAL A 227 9.99 5.68 -9.31
C VAL A 227 8.87 5.24 -8.36
N VAL A 228 7.72 4.77 -8.87
CA VAL A 228 6.68 4.16 -8.03
C VAL A 228 7.20 2.95 -7.27
N HIS A 229 7.93 2.05 -7.94
CA HIS A 229 8.53 0.88 -7.28
C HIS A 229 9.54 1.28 -6.20
N LEU A 230 10.29 2.36 -6.39
CA LEU A 230 11.17 2.90 -5.34
C LEU A 230 10.37 3.36 -4.11
N GLY A 231 9.22 4.01 -4.31
CA GLY A 231 8.33 4.37 -3.21
C GLY A 231 7.80 3.15 -2.45
N ILE A 232 7.46 2.07 -3.16
CA ILE A 232 7.09 0.78 -2.55
C ILE A 232 8.26 0.21 -1.74
N VAL A 233 9.49 0.23 -2.26
CA VAL A 233 10.69 -0.21 -1.52
C VAL A 233 10.86 0.56 -0.21
N VAL A 234 10.69 1.88 -0.25
CA VAL A 234 10.77 2.74 0.94
C VAL A 234 9.66 2.39 1.95
N MET A 235 8.43 2.17 1.50
CA MET A 235 7.33 1.77 2.39
C MET A 235 7.59 0.40 3.05
N PHE A 236 8.05 -0.60 2.30
CA PHE A 236 8.35 -1.92 2.87
C PHE A 236 9.52 -1.87 3.86
N ALA A 237 10.54 -1.06 3.58
CA ALA A 237 11.62 -0.78 4.53
C ALA A 237 11.07 -0.12 5.81
N ALA A 238 10.15 0.82 5.69
CA ALA A 238 9.48 1.45 6.83
C ALA A 238 8.64 0.44 7.64
N PHE A 239 7.86 -0.40 6.97
CA PHE A 239 7.05 -1.45 7.63
C PHE A 239 7.89 -2.47 8.39
N ALA A 240 9.09 -2.80 7.89
CA ALA A 240 10.04 -3.64 8.61
C ALA A 240 10.49 -3.01 9.95
N GLY A 241 10.37 -1.69 10.10
CA GLY A 241 10.57 -0.98 11.37
C GLY A 241 9.62 -1.44 12.49
N LEU A 242 8.44 -1.96 12.15
CA LEU A 242 7.46 -2.48 13.10
C LEU A 242 8.00 -3.66 13.93
N ALA A 243 8.96 -4.42 13.39
CA ALA A 243 9.62 -5.51 14.12
C ALA A 243 10.40 -5.04 15.37
N PHE A 244 10.70 -3.73 15.44
CA PHE A 244 11.45 -3.13 16.55
C PHE A 244 10.57 -2.22 17.42
N LYS A 245 9.25 -2.27 17.23
CA LYS A 245 8.28 -1.54 18.04
C LYS A 245 8.41 -1.93 19.52
N LYS A 246 8.32 -0.94 20.41
CA LYS A 246 8.24 -1.16 21.86
C LYS A 246 6.97 -0.54 22.41
N GLU A 247 6.28 -1.27 23.29
CA GLU A 247 5.01 -0.87 23.90
C GLU A 247 5.09 -1.02 25.42
N PHE A 248 4.55 -0.03 26.12
CA PHE A 248 4.51 0.01 27.58
C PHE A 248 3.12 0.46 28.02
N ASP A 249 2.43 -0.40 28.76
CA ASP A 249 1.18 -0.08 29.44
C ASP A 249 1.50 0.29 30.89
N ILE A 250 1.19 1.52 31.29
CA ILE A 250 1.56 2.08 32.58
C ILE A 250 0.40 2.80 33.23
N THR A 251 0.39 2.85 34.56
CA THR A 251 -0.54 3.65 35.34
C THR A 251 0.25 4.72 36.09
N LEU A 252 -0.02 5.99 35.79
CA LEU A 252 0.70 7.13 36.36
C LEU A 252 -0.22 8.01 37.19
N LYS A 253 0.17 8.23 38.45
CA LYS A 253 -0.39 9.29 39.29
C LYS A 253 0.20 10.66 38.89
N PRO A 254 -0.47 11.77 39.23
CA PRO A 254 0.10 13.10 39.04
C PRO A 254 1.51 13.21 39.67
N GLY A 255 2.47 13.77 38.93
CA GLY A 255 3.85 13.91 39.36
C GLY A 255 4.71 12.63 39.28
N ALA A 256 4.11 11.45 39.06
CA ALA A 256 4.87 10.22 38.87
C ALA A 256 5.54 10.18 37.48
N SER A 257 6.71 9.54 37.41
CA SER A 257 7.46 9.38 36.18
C SER A 257 7.65 7.91 35.80
N PHE A 258 7.68 7.64 34.50
CA PHE A 258 8.03 6.35 33.93
C PHE A 258 9.25 6.49 33.02
N ALA A 259 10.22 5.60 33.18
CA ALA A 259 11.41 5.55 32.34
C ALA A 259 11.37 4.38 31.37
N ALA A 260 11.72 4.61 30.11
CA ALA A 260 11.80 3.60 29.08
C ALA A 260 13.07 3.78 28.23
N VAL A 261 13.46 2.72 27.51
CA VAL A 261 14.54 2.78 26.53
C VAL A 261 13.96 2.50 25.16
N ASP A 262 14.15 3.43 24.23
CA ASP A 262 13.62 3.33 22.88
C ASP A 262 14.37 2.26 22.04
N PRO A 263 13.93 1.95 20.81
CA PRO A 263 14.60 0.98 19.94
C PRO A 263 16.03 1.35 19.53
N TRP A 264 16.45 2.61 19.68
CA TRP A 264 17.81 3.09 19.36
C TRP A 264 18.71 3.20 20.60
N GLY A 265 18.20 2.82 21.78
CA GLY A 265 18.97 2.82 23.02
C GLY A 265 18.94 4.14 23.79
N HIS A 266 18.13 5.12 23.39
CA HIS A 266 17.99 6.37 24.15
C HIS A 266 17.07 6.19 25.35
N ARG A 267 17.43 6.84 26.47
CA ARG A 267 16.63 6.79 27.70
C ARG A 267 15.60 7.90 27.69
N TRP A 268 14.33 7.50 27.82
CA TRP A 268 13.19 8.39 27.95
C TRP A 268 12.69 8.41 29.38
N SER A 269 12.20 9.57 29.84
CA SER A 269 11.40 9.69 31.05
C SER A 269 10.16 10.52 30.75
N PHE A 270 8.99 9.99 31.11
CA PHE A 270 7.69 10.62 30.94
C PHE A 270 7.11 10.91 32.32
N THR A 271 6.88 12.19 32.62
CA THR A 271 6.34 12.63 33.92
C THR A 271 4.92 13.14 33.77
N SER A 272 3.99 12.52 34.51
CA SER A 272 2.58 12.89 34.49
C SER A 272 2.39 14.30 35.06
N GLN A 273 1.74 15.16 34.28
CA GLN A 273 1.28 16.47 34.70
C GLN A 273 -0.10 16.42 35.38
N GLY A 274 -0.64 15.21 35.60
CA GLY A 274 -2.00 14.99 36.07
C GLY A 274 -3.00 14.86 34.92
N VAL A 275 -4.22 14.47 35.30
CA VAL A 275 -5.37 14.40 34.40
C VAL A 275 -6.18 15.67 34.57
N SER A 276 -6.60 16.26 33.46
CA SER A 276 -7.57 17.36 33.45
C SER A 276 -8.85 16.91 32.79
N GLU A 277 -9.99 17.27 33.38
CA GLU A 277 -11.31 17.08 32.77
C GLU A 277 -11.92 18.43 32.42
N TYR A 278 -12.41 18.55 31.20
CA TYR A 278 -13.07 19.77 30.74
C TYR A 278 -14.13 19.47 29.68
N GLU A 279 -15.10 20.36 29.58
CA GLU A 279 -16.11 20.32 28.53
C GLU A 279 -15.69 21.20 27.35
N GLN A 280 -15.99 20.73 26.15
CA GLN A 280 -15.85 21.49 24.93
C GLN A 280 -17.15 21.35 24.13
N LEU A 281 -17.39 22.24 23.16
CA LEU A 281 -18.58 22.17 22.32
C LEU A 281 -18.74 20.73 21.78
N ASN A 282 -19.86 20.09 22.09
CA ASN A 282 -20.24 18.71 21.74
C ASN A 282 -19.43 17.55 22.34
N ARG A 283 -18.55 17.78 23.32
CA ARG A 283 -17.77 16.69 23.92
C ARG A 283 -17.28 16.97 25.34
N GLN A 284 -17.23 15.91 26.14
CA GLN A 284 -16.51 15.86 27.40
C GLN A 284 -15.12 15.27 27.16
N VAL A 285 -14.08 15.90 27.72
CA VAL A 285 -12.69 15.55 27.46
C VAL A 285 -11.98 15.23 28.75
N GLN A 286 -11.36 14.05 28.80
CA GLN A 286 -10.32 13.71 29.78
C GLN A 286 -8.98 13.80 29.08
N ALA A 287 -8.06 14.61 29.57
CA ALA A 287 -6.75 14.82 28.95
C ALA A 287 -5.62 14.52 29.95
N ILE A 288 -4.53 13.94 29.46
CA ILE A 288 -3.28 13.82 30.20
C ILE A 288 -2.14 14.51 29.44
N GLY A 289 -1.34 15.29 30.15
CA GLY A 289 -0.05 15.79 29.68
C GLY A 289 1.10 14.97 30.28
N LEU A 290 2.01 14.49 29.44
CA LEU A 290 3.26 13.88 29.87
C LEU A 290 4.44 14.78 29.45
N ALA A 291 5.17 15.29 30.43
CA ALA A 291 6.44 15.96 30.17
C ALA A 291 7.50 14.90 29.84
N ALA A 292 7.98 14.91 28.60
CA ALA A 292 8.94 13.94 28.10
C ALA A 292 10.36 14.52 28.15
N THR A 293 11.30 13.70 28.58
CA THR A 293 12.74 13.98 28.48
C THR A 293 13.42 12.82 27.75
N ARG A 294 14.44 13.13 26.96
CA ARG A 294 15.28 12.17 26.23
C ARG A 294 16.74 12.42 26.57
N ASP A 295 17.40 11.41 27.11
CA ASP A 295 18.80 11.46 27.56
C ASP A 295 19.07 12.66 28.49
N GLY A 296 18.12 12.94 29.39
CA GLY A 296 18.17 14.05 30.35
C GLY A 296 17.83 15.43 29.77
N ARG A 297 17.58 15.56 28.46
CA ARG A 297 17.17 16.81 27.83
C ARG A 297 15.65 16.88 27.67
N PRO A 298 15.01 18.05 27.86
CA PRO A 298 13.59 18.22 27.57
C PRO A 298 13.28 17.88 26.12
N ALA A 299 12.27 17.03 25.90
CA ALA A 299 11.77 16.67 24.58
C ALA A 299 10.40 17.30 24.27
N GLY A 300 9.77 17.97 25.25
CA GLY A 300 8.47 18.62 25.13
C GLY A 300 7.42 17.99 26.04
N ILE A 301 6.17 18.43 25.90
CA ILE A 301 5.00 17.82 26.55
C ILE A 301 4.17 17.17 25.45
N VAL A 302 3.79 15.92 25.67
CA VAL A 302 2.88 15.18 24.79
C VAL A 302 1.54 15.00 25.50
N THR A 303 0.46 15.37 24.81
CA THR A 303 -0.90 15.33 25.35
C THR A 303 -1.73 14.29 24.64
N SER A 304 -2.47 13.48 25.38
CA SER A 304 -3.47 12.55 24.83
C SER A 304 -4.81 12.81 25.49
N GLU A 305 -5.88 12.70 24.70
CA GLU A 305 -7.24 13.00 25.14
C GLU A 305 -8.17 11.82 24.88
N LYS A 306 -9.07 11.56 25.82
CA LYS A 306 -10.23 10.71 25.63
C LYS A 306 -11.47 11.60 25.54
N ARG A 307 -12.20 11.50 24.42
CA ARG A 307 -13.29 12.40 24.04
C ARG A 307 -14.59 11.63 23.97
N GLN A 308 -15.50 11.90 24.90
CA GLN A 308 -16.89 11.44 24.82
C GLN A 308 -17.72 12.51 24.11
N HIS A 309 -18.22 12.21 22.92
CA HIS A 309 -19.07 13.15 22.19
C HIS A 309 -20.51 13.05 22.67
N VAL A 310 -21.18 14.19 22.79
CA VAL A 310 -22.51 14.31 23.36
C VAL A 310 -23.45 15.13 22.47
N ASP A 311 -24.76 14.88 22.58
CA ASP A 311 -25.80 15.66 21.92
C ASP A 311 -26.11 16.97 22.68
N GLY A 312 -27.10 17.73 22.21
CA GLY A 312 -27.52 18.98 22.85
C GLY A 312 -28.15 18.82 24.25
N GLN A 313 -28.39 17.58 24.69
CA GLN A 313 -28.90 17.22 26.02
C GLN A 313 -27.81 16.62 26.91
N GLY A 314 -26.57 16.50 26.41
CA GLY A 314 -25.45 15.90 27.12
C GLY A 314 -25.38 14.37 27.04
N ASN A 315 -26.22 13.72 26.24
CA ASN A 315 -26.21 12.26 26.11
C ASN A 315 -25.08 11.80 25.18
N PRO A 316 -24.34 10.72 25.53
CA PRO A 316 -23.35 10.09 24.65
C PRO A 316 -23.92 9.75 23.27
N THR A 317 -23.24 10.19 22.21
CA THR A 317 -23.64 9.92 20.82
C THR A 317 -22.95 8.70 20.21
N PHE A 318 -21.76 8.35 20.70
CA PHE A 318 -21.00 7.16 20.32
C PHE A 318 -19.93 6.82 21.36
N GLU A 319 -19.27 5.67 21.21
CA GLU A 319 -18.16 5.23 22.07
C GLU A 319 -17.04 6.29 22.17
N PRO A 320 -16.40 6.48 23.35
CA PRO A 320 -15.33 7.45 23.50
C PRO A 320 -14.22 7.26 22.46
N SER A 321 -13.83 8.33 21.78
CA SER A 321 -12.66 8.32 20.89
C SER A 321 -11.41 8.76 21.63
N THR A 322 -10.23 8.34 21.17
CA THR A 322 -8.95 8.76 21.74
C THR A 322 -8.18 9.59 20.72
N GLU A 323 -7.83 10.82 21.09
CA GLU A 323 -6.82 11.61 20.42
C GLU A 323 -5.44 11.17 20.95
N VAL A 324 -4.63 10.63 20.05
CA VAL A 324 -3.31 10.13 20.38
C VAL A 324 -2.33 11.29 20.45
N GLY A 325 -1.55 11.38 21.53
CA GLY A 325 -0.43 12.29 21.61
C GLY A 325 0.73 11.76 20.78
N ILE A 326 1.24 12.55 19.84
CA ILE A 326 2.31 12.12 18.92
C ILE A 326 3.50 13.06 19.02
N MET A 327 4.68 12.51 19.30
CA MET A 327 5.96 13.19 19.13
C MET A 327 6.70 12.54 17.96
N GLY A 328 6.58 13.15 16.78
CA GLY A 328 7.12 12.60 15.53
C GLY A 328 8.59 12.94 15.29
N SER A 329 9.30 12.04 14.60
CA SER A 329 10.62 12.32 14.04
C SER A 329 10.93 11.40 12.85
N LEU A 330 11.92 11.75 12.03
CA LEU A 330 12.33 10.93 10.89
C LEU A 330 12.78 9.50 11.26
N ARG A 331 13.16 9.25 12.52
CA ARG A 331 13.60 7.92 12.97
C ARG A 331 12.47 7.19 13.68
N GLN A 332 11.73 7.89 14.53
CA GLN A 332 10.74 7.30 15.43
C GLN A 332 9.62 8.26 15.75
N ASP A 333 8.45 7.71 15.97
CA ASP A 333 7.35 8.41 16.59
C ASP A 333 7.07 7.82 17.97
N VAL A 334 6.85 8.70 18.95
CA VAL A 334 6.38 8.31 20.28
C VAL A 334 4.90 8.60 20.36
N TYR A 335 4.10 7.55 20.52
CA TYR A 335 2.65 7.65 20.66
C TYR A 335 2.30 7.49 22.14
N VAL A 336 1.43 8.37 22.63
CA VAL A 336 0.86 8.34 23.97
C VAL A 336 -0.63 8.23 23.83
N VAL A 337 -1.22 7.18 24.40
CA VAL A 337 -2.64 6.88 24.30
C VAL A 337 -3.23 6.78 25.71
N LEU A 338 -4.11 7.71 26.07
CA LEU A 338 -4.90 7.64 27.29
C LEU A 338 -5.98 6.56 27.15
N SER A 339 -5.79 5.45 27.87
CA SER A 339 -6.72 4.31 27.84
C SER A 339 -7.87 4.52 28.82
N GLY A 340 -7.61 5.15 29.97
CA GLY A 340 -8.61 5.47 30.97
C GLY A 340 -8.02 6.16 32.19
N VAL A 341 -8.88 6.47 33.15
CA VAL A 341 -8.50 7.06 34.44
C VAL A 341 -9.09 6.15 35.52
N SER A 342 -8.22 5.58 36.34
CA SER A 342 -8.60 4.73 37.46
C SER A 342 -8.98 5.57 38.70
N ALA A 343 -9.55 4.93 39.71
CA ALA A 343 -9.91 5.59 40.98
C ALA A 343 -8.68 6.28 41.62
N GLY A 344 -8.81 7.58 41.94
CA GLY A 344 -7.74 8.39 42.54
C GLY A 344 -6.83 9.14 41.54
N GLU A 345 -7.38 9.59 40.40
CA GLU A 345 -6.71 10.42 39.38
C GLU A 345 -5.50 9.76 38.70
N ALA A 346 -5.39 8.43 38.78
CA ALA A 346 -4.33 7.70 38.12
C ALA A 346 -4.69 7.46 36.65
N ALA A 347 -3.84 7.89 35.73
CA ALA A 347 -4.05 7.70 34.30
C ALA A 347 -3.44 6.38 33.82
N GLU A 348 -4.24 5.57 33.12
CA GLU A 348 -3.79 4.41 32.38
C GLU A 348 -3.37 4.86 30.97
N VAL A 349 -2.08 4.77 30.70
CA VAL A 349 -1.47 5.28 29.48
C VAL A 349 -0.69 4.17 28.79
N ARG A 350 -0.86 4.06 27.47
CA ARG A 350 0.01 3.29 26.61
C ARG A 350 1.02 4.21 25.94
N ILE A 351 2.31 3.92 26.13
CA ILE A 351 3.40 4.59 25.42
C ILE A 351 4.00 3.62 24.42
N THR A 352 4.04 4.03 23.16
CA THR A 352 4.54 3.21 22.05
C THR A 352 5.63 3.95 21.30
N PHE A 353 6.77 3.28 21.08
CA PHE A 353 7.82 3.74 20.18
C PHE A 353 7.65 3.04 18.83
N ASN A 354 7.33 3.79 17.79
CA ASN A 354 7.11 3.30 16.43
C ASN A 354 8.24 3.75 15.49
N PRO A 355 9.13 2.84 15.05
CA PRO A 355 10.15 3.19 14.08
C PRO A 355 9.64 3.44 12.68
N LEU A 356 10.26 4.43 12.02
CA LEU A 356 10.18 4.69 10.59
C LEU A 356 8.78 5.04 10.03
N VAL A 357 7.83 5.47 10.86
CA VAL A 357 6.46 5.81 10.41
C VAL A 357 6.48 6.91 9.34
N GLU A 358 7.27 7.96 9.52
CA GLU A 358 7.44 9.05 8.53
C GLU A 358 7.88 8.55 7.14
N TRP A 359 8.65 7.46 7.07
CA TRP A 359 9.09 6.90 5.79
C TRP A 359 7.96 6.23 5.01
N VAL A 360 6.86 5.84 5.66
CA VAL A 360 5.64 5.40 4.96
C VAL A 360 5.08 6.56 4.12
N TRP A 361 5.05 7.77 4.69
CA TRP A 361 4.60 8.98 4.00
C TRP A 361 5.53 9.36 2.86
N TYR A 362 6.85 9.37 3.09
CA TYR A 362 7.82 9.63 2.02
C TYR A 362 7.73 8.61 0.89
N GLY A 363 7.53 7.33 1.20
CA GLY A 363 7.27 6.30 0.20
C GLY A 363 6.03 6.63 -0.65
N GLY A 364 4.93 7.03 -0.01
CA GLY A 364 3.71 7.50 -0.69
C GLY A 364 3.95 8.73 -1.57
N MET A 365 4.72 9.72 -1.10
CA MET A 365 5.09 10.90 -1.88
C MET A 365 5.94 10.54 -3.11
N ILE A 366 6.90 9.62 -2.96
CA ILE A 366 7.71 9.11 -4.08
C ILE A 366 6.81 8.40 -5.11
N MET A 367 5.85 7.60 -4.66
CA MET A 367 4.86 6.98 -5.55
C MET A 367 4.03 8.01 -6.29
N ALA A 368 3.54 9.04 -5.60
CA ALA A 368 2.79 10.13 -6.23
C ALA A 368 3.62 10.84 -7.30
N LEU A 369 4.89 11.16 -7.01
CA LEU A 369 5.83 11.73 -7.98
C LEU A 369 6.03 10.82 -9.20
N GLY A 370 6.21 9.51 -8.98
CA GLY A 370 6.28 8.52 -10.05
C GLY A 370 5.01 8.52 -10.92
N GLY A 371 3.83 8.60 -10.28
CA GLY A 371 2.54 8.75 -10.96
C GLY A 371 2.45 10.01 -11.82
N LEU A 372 2.91 11.16 -11.29
CA LEU A 372 2.98 12.41 -12.07
C LEU A 372 3.89 12.27 -13.30
N ILE A 373 5.03 11.60 -13.17
CA ILE A 373 5.93 11.31 -14.31
C ILE A 373 5.21 10.45 -15.35
N VAL A 374 4.45 9.43 -14.92
CA VAL A 374 3.67 8.57 -15.83
C VAL A 374 2.61 9.37 -16.58
N MET A 375 1.95 10.33 -15.92
CA MET A 375 0.87 11.16 -16.47
C MET A 375 1.34 12.34 -17.32
N TRP A 376 2.63 12.72 -17.27
CA TRP A 376 3.16 13.82 -18.08
C TRP A 376 2.79 13.62 -19.57
N PRO A 377 2.15 14.60 -20.25
CA PRO A 377 1.77 14.50 -21.66
C PRO A 377 2.90 14.08 -22.59
N GLN A 378 2.61 13.19 -23.55
CA GLN A 378 3.52 12.96 -24.67
C GLN A 378 3.28 14.08 -25.66
N ALA A 379 4.33 14.76 -26.13
CA ALA A 379 4.23 15.36 -27.45
C ALA A 379 3.92 14.21 -28.41
N GLU A 380 2.68 14.13 -28.89
CA GLU A 380 2.28 13.17 -29.90
C GLU A 380 3.26 13.33 -31.06
N ARG A 381 4.15 12.36 -31.22
CA ARG A 381 4.82 12.22 -32.50
C ARG A 381 3.69 11.82 -33.43
N ALA A 382 3.32 12.71 -34.34
CA ALA A 382 2.53 12.38 -35.50
C ALA A 382 3.01 11.00 -35.97
N ARG A 383 2.14 10.00 -35.87
CA ARG A 383 2.43 8.69 -36.43
C ARG A 383 2.75 8.96 -37.89
N LYS A 384 4.04 8.96 -38.26
CA LYS A 384 4.40 8.67 -39.64
C LYS A 384 3.87 7.27 -39.85
N GLN A 385 2.67 7.17 -40.41
CA GLN A 385 2.18 5.93 -40.98
C GLN A 385 3.27 5.52 -41.96
N SER A 386 4.13 4.60 -41.56
CA SER A 386 5.03 3.89 -42.47
C SER A 386 4.23 2.83 -43.21
N GLY A 387 3.06 3.21 -43.72
CA GLY A 387 2.41 2.50 -44.81
C GLY A 387 2.91 3.17 -46.07
N TYR A 388 3.50 2.40 -46.97
CA TYR A 388 3.47 2.79 -48.37
C TYR A 388 2.00 3.04 -48.71
N VAL A 389 1.60 4.31 -48.85
CA VAL A 389 0.38 4.63 -49.58
C VAL A 389 0.74 4.30 -51.02
N ALA A 390 0.40 3.09 -51.46
CA ALA A 390 0.34 2.82 -52.88
C ALA A 390 -0.77 3.72 -53.42
N GLU A 391 -0.39 4.83 -54.05
CA GLU A 391 -1.30 5.56 -54.91
C GLU A 391 -1.71 4.58 -56.02
N LEU A 392 -2.90 4.01 -55.90
CA LEU A 392 -3.55 3.36 -57.03
C LEU A 392 -3.78 4.46 -58.06
N ARG A 393 -2.90 4.55 -59.05
CA ARG A 393 -3.18 5.31 -60.27
C ARG A 393 -4.49 4.75 -60.84
N PRO A 394 -5.54 5.57 -61.03
CA PRO A 394 -6.70 5.10 -61.76
C PRO A 394 -6.26 4.62 -63.15
N ALA A 395 -6.76 3.46 -63.56
CA ALA A 395 -6.47 2.90 -64.87
C ALA A 395 -6.78 3.95 -65.97
N PRO A 396 -5.95 4.04 -67.03
CA PRO A 396 -6.21 4.93 -68.16
C PRO A 396 -7.61 4.67 -68.73
N ALA A 397 -8.28 5.74 -69.16
CA ALA A 397 -9.68 5.69 -69.63
C ALA A 397 -9.94 4.71 -70.80
N ALA A 398 -8.89 4.19 -71.46
CA ALA A 398 -9.00 3.26 -72.58
C ALA A 398 -9.48 1.84 -72.21
N GLU A 399 -9.38 1.41 -70.94
CA GLU A 399 -9.85 0.07 -70.52
C GLU A 399 -11.29 0.05 -69.97
N ARG A 400 -11.97 1.21 -69.89
CA ARG A 400 -13.37 1.27 -69.42
C ARG A 400 -14.39 0.94 -70.52
N ASP A 401 -14.03 1.12 -71.78
CA ASP A 401 -14.94 0.88 -72.90
C ASP A 401 -14.96 -0.60 -73.35
N GLU A 402 -13.86 -1.35 -73.21
CA GLU A 402 -13.83 -2.79 -73.55
C GLU A 402 -14.66 -3.67 -72.60
N LEU A 403 -14.84 -3.26 -71.34
CA LEU A 403 -15.64 -4.02 -70.37
C LEU A 403 -17.16 -3.76 -70.48
N ALA A 404 -17.58 -2.71 -71.19
CA ALA A 404 -18.99 -2.41 -71.42
C ALA A 404 -19.57 -3.17 -72.63
N GLU A 405 -18.74 -3.54 -73.62
CA GLU A 405 -19.18 -4.29 -74.82
C GLU A 405 -19.30 -5.81 -74.62
N VAL A 406 -18.81 -6.37 -73.51
CA VAL A 406 -18.92 -7.82 -73.22
C VAL A 406 -20.13 -8.18 -72.34
N LEU A 407 -20.93 -7.19 -71.93
CA LEU A 407 -22.09 -7.37 -71.05
C LEU A 407 -23.44 -6.89 -71.64
N LEU A 408 -23.50 -6.71 -72.95
CA LEU A 408 -24.73 -6.67 -73.76
C LEU A 408 -24.68 -7.79 -74.79
#